data_AF-A0A945CX83-F1
#
_entry.id   AF-A0A945CX83-F1
#
_cell.length_a   1.000
_cell.length_b   1.000
_cell.length_c   1.000
_cell.angle_alpha   90.00
_cell.angle_beta   90.00
_cell.angle_gamma   90.00
#
_symmetry.space_group_name_H-M   'P 1'
#
loop_
_entity.id
_entity.type
_entity.pdbx_description
1 polymer ?
#
loop_
_entity_poly.entity_id
_entity_poly.type
_entity_poly.pdbx_seq_one_letter_code
_entity_poly.pdbx_strand_id
1 'polypeptide(L)'
;MFTQIIAISQNAFFESIRQPIVLVLVLAATLLLILASPLSAFTMDNDQRMLIDIGLATVFMIGMLLAIFVASNVLGQEIRNKTTLTVVSKPIGRPTFVVGKFLGASGAIIISTLYVALVFLLVDLQDVFQTVRIPLHIPVLTFGILSILLGTSISLWCNYFYGFVFSSTWICVTTPLLAVAYILSLNFSADFTSHPIWVAFRPDLWKAIISIIVSVLILGSVAIAVSARLSQLGTLLATFILFFVGMMSDAWFGKPAYDIEQIWLDRAVLDGGAEIVEHERVMLKTNGDT
;
A
#
# COMPACT_ATOMS: atom_id res chain seq x y z
N MET A 1 -16.21 15.45 22.45
CA MET A 1 -16.13 14.12 21.81
C MET A 1 -15.07 14.08 20.70
N PHE A 2 -15.16 14.93 19.66
CA PHE A 2 -14.16 14.96 18.58
C PHE A 2 -12.71 15.16 19.03
N THR A 3 -12.44 16.10 19.94
CA THR A 3 -11.09 16.33 20.48
C THR A 3 -10.52 15.10 21.19
N GLN A 4 -11.36 14.30 21.85
CA GLN A 4 -10.94 13.05 22.50
C GLN A 4 -10.61 11.98 21.47
N ILE A 5 -11.41 11.85 20.40
CA ILE A 5 -11.14 10.91 19.30
C ILE A 5 -9.79 11.25 18.66
N ILE A 6 -9.55 12.53 18.36
CA ILE A 6 -8.29 12.98 17.75
C ILE A 6 -7.10 12.70 18.66
N ALA A 7 -7.20 13.01 19.96
CA ALA A 7 -6.12 12.75 20.91
C ALA A 7 -5.79 11.25 21.03
N ILE A 8 -6.83 10.39 21.12
CA ILE A 8 -6.66 8.93 21.16
C ILE A 8 -6.05 8.42 19.85
N SER A 9 -6.53 8.94 18.71
CA SER A 9 -6.03 8.59 17.38
C SER A 9 -4.58 8.98 17.19
N GLN A 10 -4.17 10.17 17.60
CA GLN A 10 -2.77 10.61 17.52
C GLN A 10 -1.87 9.73 18.37
N ASN A 11 -2.28 9.42 19.59
CA ASN A 11 -1.51 8.53 20.45
C ASN A 11 -1.39 7.12 19.83
N ALA A 12 -2.49 6.55 19.36
CA ALA A 12 -2.50 5.24 18.70
C ALA A 12 -1.67 5.22 17.40
N PHE A 13 -1.68 6.30 16.63
CA PHE A 13 -0.85 6.46 15.44
C PHE A 13 0.64 6.40 15.77
N PHE A 14 1.09 7.22 16.72
CA PHE A 14 2.50 7.22 17.13
C PHE A 14 2.90 5.90 17.79
N GLU A 15 2.03 5.32 18.61
CA GLU A 15 2.23 3.99 19.19
C GLU A 15 2.43 2.92 18.11
N SER A 16 1.69 2.99 17.01
CA SER A 16 1.78 2.05 15.88
C SER A 16 3.10 2.18 15.12
N ILE A 17 3.46 3.40 14.70
CA ILE A 17 4.66 3.63 13.86
C ILE A 17 5.96 3.46 14.65
N ARG A 18 5.93 3.67 15.97
CA ARG A 18 7.09 3.45 16.84
C ARG A 18 7.50 1.99 16.94
N GLN A 19 6.66 1.05 16.52
CA GLN A 19 6.98 -0.37 16.58
C GLN A 19 8.11 -0.69 15.58
N PRO A 20 9.21 -1.31 16.02
CA PRO A 20 10.35 -1.61 15.15
C PRO A 20 9.98 -2.44 13.92
N ILE A 21 8.96 -3.31 14.04
CA ILE A 21 8.49 -4.16 12.94
C ILE A 21 8.01 -3.33 11.72
N VAL A 22 7.43 -2.15 11.95
CA VAL A 22 6.96 -1.28 10.85
C VAL A 22 8.15 -0.81 10.03
N LEU A 23 9.22 -0.33 10.68
CA LEU A 23 10.45 0.10 10.00
C LEU A 23 11.13 -1.08 9.30
N VAL A 24 11.19 -2.25 9.94
CA VAL A 24 11.77 -3.46 9.33
C VAL A 24 11.02 -3.86 8.05
N LEU A 25 9.68 -3.89 8.09
CA LEU A 25 8.86 -4.23 6.92
C LEU A 25 9.02 -3.21 5.79
N VAL A 26 9.05 -1.93 6.14
CA VAL A 26 9.22 -0.84 5.17
C VAL A 26 10.60 -0.91 4.50
N LEU A 27 11.67 -1.15 5.25
CA LEU A 27 13.02 -1.33 4.69
C LEU A 27 13.16 -2.63 3.89
N ALA A 28 12.50 -3.71 4.31
CA ALA A 28 12.44 -4.94 3.52
C ALA A 28 11.73 -4.69 2.19
N ALA A 29 10.65 -3.90 2.19
CA ALA A 29 9.92 -3.53 0.99
C ALA A 29 10.75 -2.68 0.03
N THR A 30 11.53 -1.70 0.54
CA THR A 30 12.42 -0.91 -0.34
C THR A 30 13.47 -1.79 -1.00
N LEU A 31 14.07 -2.70 -0.24
CA LEU A 31 15.03 -3.66 -0.79
C LEU A 31 14.39 -4.54 -1.87
N LEU A 32 13.21 -5.10 -1.61
CA LEU A 32 12.48 -5.94 -2.58
C LEU A 32 12.12 -5.17 -3.86
N LEU A 33 11.67 -3.92 -3.74
CA LEU A 33 11.32 -3.08 -4.89
C LEU A 33 12.56 -2.68 -5.71
N ILE A 34 13.68 -2.38 -5.07
CA ILE A 34 14.94 -2.12 -5.77
C ILE A 34 15.40 -3.38 -6.53
N LEU A 35 15.25 -4.56 -5.92
CA LEU A 35 15.56 -5.84 -6.55
C LEU A 35 14.54 -6.25 -7.63
N ALA A 36 13.33 -5.69 -7.64
CA ALA A 36 12.32 -6.00 -8.64
C ALA A 36 12.75 -5.55 -10.05
N SER A 37 13.48 -4.43 -10.17
CA SER A 37 13.98 -3.95 -11.47
C SER A 37 14.89 -4.96 -12.19
N PRO A 38 16.01 -5.44 -11.62
CA PRO A 38 16.83 -6.44 -12.27
C PRO A 38 16.14 -7.80 -12.41
N LEU A 39 15.22 -8.17 -11.51
CA LEU A 39 14.44 -9.40 -11.65
C LEU A 39 13.48 -9.33 -12.84
N SER A 40 12.90 -8.15 -13.08
CA SER A 40 11.99 -7.94 -14.21
C SER A 40 12.69 -8.05 -15.55
N ALA A 41 13.97 -7.69 -15.65
CA ALA A 41 14.75 -7.75 -16.89
C ALA A 41 15.00 -9.17 -17.45
N PHE A 42 14.68 -10.23 -16.69
CA PHE A 42 14.83 -11.60 -17.16
C PHE A 42 13.67 -12.08 -18.06
N THR A 43 12.60 -11.30 -18.25
CA THR A 43 11.48 -11.64 -19.15
C THR A 43 11.61 -11.02 -20.53
N MET A 44 12.28 -11.71 -21.44
CA MET A 44 12.59 -11.26 -22.81
C MET A 44 11.49 -10.56 -23.65
N ASP A 45 10.21 -10.62 -23.27
CA ASP A 45 9.08 -10.11 -24.06
C ASP A 45 8.25 -8.99 -23.37
N ASN A 46 8.32 -8.80 -22.04
CA ASN A 46 7.42 -7.83 -21.35
C ASN A 46 7.89 -7.29 -19.98
N ASP A 47 9.12 -6.81 -19.93
CA ASP A 47 9.77 -6.43 -18.68
C ASP A 47 9.02 -5.35 -17.88
N GLN A 48 8.50 -4.30 -18.52
CA GLN A 48 7.82 -3.22 -17.78
C GLN A 48 6.52 -3.71 -17.12
N ARG A 49 5.74 -4.55 -17.80
CA ARG A 49 4.51 -5.09 -17.19
C ARG A 49 4.85 -6.00 -16.02
N MET A 50 5.90 -6.81 -16.13
CA MET A 50 6.34 -7.65 -15.02
C MET A 50 6.83 -6.82 -13.83
N LEU A 51 7.54 -5.70 -14.07
CA LEU A 51 7.94 -4.78 -13.00
C LEU A 51 6.73 -4.19 -12.28
N ILE A 52 5.71 -3.74 -13.03
CA ILE A 52 4.48 -3.19 -12.47
C ILE A 52 3.74 -4.25 -11.65
N ASP A 53 3.60 -5.48 -12.17
CA ASP A 53 2.92 -6.57 -11.48
C ASP A 53 3.64 -6.96 -10.18
N ILE A 54 4.96 -7.18 -10.24
CA ILE A 54 5.77 -7.49 -9.06
C ILE A 54 5.75 -6.34 -8.05
N GLY A 55 5.85 -5.11 -8.53
CA GLY A 55 5.87 -3.92 -7.68
C GLY A 55 4.55 -3.69 -6.95
N LEU A 56 3.42 -3.73 -7.66
CA LEU A 56 2.08 -3.63 -7.06
C LEU A 56 1.81 -4.80 -6.10
N ALA A 57 2.20 -6.02 -6.46
CA ALA A 57 2.10 -7.19 -5.57
C ALA A 57 2.93 -7.00 -4.29
N THR A 58 4.14 -6.44 -4.40
CA THR A 58 5.03 -6.16 -3.26
C THR A 58 4.43 -5.09 -2.34
N VAL A 59 3.91 -3.99 -2.90
CA VAL A 59 3.23 -2.93 -2.13
C VAL A 59 2.04 -3.51 -1.39
N PHE A 60 1.22 -4.33 -2.05
CA PHE A 60 0.04 -4.94 -1.45
C PHE A 60 0.41 -5.96 -0.36
N MET A 61 1.37 -6.85 -0.61
CA MET A 61 1.82 -7.87 0.35
C MET A 61 2.40 -7.23 1.61
N ILE A 62 3.27 -6.22 1.47
CA ILE A 62 3.84 -5.50 2.61
C ILE A 62 2.75 -4.70 3.34
N GLY A 63 1.84 -4.05 2.62
CA GLY A 63 0.69 -3.35 3.20
C GLY A 63 -0.17 -4.27 4.06
N MET A 64 -0.46 -5.49 3.58
CA MET A 64 -1.17 -6.50 4.35
C MET A 64 -0.42 -6.89 5.63
N LEU A 65 0.90 -7.16 5.54
CA LEU A 65 1.70 -7.49 6.72
C LEU A 65 1.69 -6.34 7.72
N LEU A 66 1.87 -5.09 7.26
CA LEU A 66 1.77 -3.90 8.09
C LEU A 66 0.41 -3.83 8.81
N ALA A 67 -0.69 -4.07 8.08
CA ALA A 67 -2.03 -4.08 8.66
C ALA A 67 -2.18 -5.14 9.76
N ILE A 68 -1.67 -6.37 9.55
CA ILE A 68 -1.72 -7.46 10.53
C ILE A 68 -0.94 -7.12 11.79
N PHE A 69 0.30 -6.65 11.66
CA PHE A 69 1.17 -6.36 12.80
C PHE A 69 0.70 -5.13 13.59
N VAL A 70 0.32 -4.05 12.90
CA VAL A 70 -0.24 -2.85 13.55
C VAL A 70 -1.53 -3.22 14.28
N ALA A 71 -2.45 -3.95 13.66
CA ALA A 71 -3.72 -4.37 14.27
C ALA A 71 -3.54 -5.24 15.52
N SER A 72 -2.55 -6.14 15.50
CA SER A 72 -2.27 -7.06 16.60
C SER A 72 -1.72 -6.33 17.83
N ASN A 73 -0.93 -5.28 17.61
CA ASN A 73 -0.33 -4.52 18.70
C ASN A 73 -1.27 -3.43 19.26
N VAL A 74 -2.04 -2.75 18.41
CA VAL A 74 -2.89 -1.61 18.83
C VAL A 74 -4.01 -2.01 19.79
N LEU A 75 -4.65 -3.17 19.57
CA LEU A 75 -5.72 -3.67 20.44
C LEU A 75 -5.34 -4.99 21.14
N GLY A 76 -4.80 -5.97 20.40
CA GLY A 76 -4.57 -7.30 20.93
C GLY A 76 -3.56 -7.33 22.09
N GLN A 77 -2.51 -6.52 22.03
CA GLN A 77 -1.52 -6.40 23.11
C GLN A 77 -2.10 -5.68 24.33
N GLU A 78 -2.87 -4.61 24.14
CA GLU A 78 -3.46 -3.83 25.24
C GLU A 78 -4.50 -4.63 26.03
N ILE A 79 -5.34 -5.39 25.31
CA ILE A 79 -6.35 -6.25 25.91
C ILE A 79 -5.67 -7.32 26.77
N ARG A 80 -4.61 -7.95 26.25
CA ARG A 80 -3.86 -9.00 26.96
C ARG A 80 -3.09 -8.46 28.17
N ASN A 81 -2.51 -7.28 28.05
CA ASN A 81 -1.79 -6.61 29.13
C ASN A 81 -2.71 -5.95 30.16
N LYS A 82 -4.04 -6.04 29.99
CA LYS A 82 -5.07 -5.40 30.82
C LYS A 82 -4.93 -3.88 30.91
N THR A 83 -4.14 -3.25 30.05
CA THR A 83 -3.95 -1.79 30.02
C THR A 83 -5.17 -1.07 29.45
N THR A 84 -6.01 -1.74 28.65
CA THR A 84 -7.29 -1.18 28.21
C THR A 84 -8.21 -0.85 29.40
N LEU A 85 -8.16 -1.64 30.48
CA LEU A 85 -9.02 -1.45 31.65
C LEU A 85 -8.69 -0.17 32.45
N THR A 86 -7.43 0.29 32.40
CA THR A 86 -6.99 1.52 33.07
C THR A 86 -7.32 2.79 32.26
N VAL A 87 -7.57 2.66 30.96
CA VAL A 87 -7.99 3.79 30.12
C VAL A 87 -9.50 3.97 30.17
N VAL A 88 -10.27 2.87 30.22
CA VAL A 88 -11.74 2.89 30.33
C VAL A 88 -12.22 3.35 31.71
N SER A 89 -11.35 3.35 32.74
CA SER A 89 -11.67 3.93 34.05
C SER A 89 -11.68 5.46 34.05
N LYS A 90 -11.15 6.11 33.00
CA LYS A 90 -11.38 7.54 32.73
C LYS A 90 -12.74 7.71 32.02
N PRO A 91 -13.44 8.86 32.13
CA PRO A 91 -14.77 9.07 31.56
C PRO A 91 -14.72 9.22 30.02
N ILE A 92 -14.35 8.14 29.33
CA ILE A 92 -14.23 8.02 27.89
C ILE A 92 -15.22 6.95 27.44
N GLY A 93 -16.12 7.29 26.52
CA GLY A 93 -17.07 6.32 25.97
C GLY A 93 -16.35 5.17 25.23
N ARG A 94 -16.80 3.93 25.44
CA ARG A 94 -16.30 2.74 24.74
C ARG A 94 -16.23 2.90 23.20
N PRO A 95 -17.27 3.41 22.50
CA PRO A 95 -17.19 3.59 21.04
C PRO A 95 -16.16 4.65 20.64
N THR A 96 -16.04 5.73 21.40
CA THR A 96 -15.05 6.79 21.18
C THR A 96 -13.61 6.26 21.24
N PHE A 97 -13.34 5.34 22.18
CA PHE A 97 -12.02 4.71 22.31
C PHE A 97 -11.69 3.81 21.11
N VAL A 98 -12.62 2.95 20.70
CA VAL A 98 -12.42 2.01 19.57
C VAL A 98 -12.24 2.77 18.26
N VAL A 99 -13.07 3.77 17.99
CA VAL A 99 -12.97 4.59 16.77
C VAL A 99 -11.66 5.36 16.73
N GLY A 100 -11.23 5.96 17.85
CA GLY A 100 -9.94 6.64 17.93
C GLY A 100 -8.77 5.71 17.64
N LYS A 101 -8.75 4.52 18.25
CA LYS A 101 -7.69 3.51 18.02
C LYS A 101 -7.68 3.02 16.57
N PHE A 102 -8.85 2.77 15.98
CA PHE A 102 -8.97 2.38 14.57
C PHE A 102 -8.43 3.46 13.62
N LEU A 103 -8.80 4.73 13.83
CA LEU A 103 -8.32 5.84 13.01
C LEU A 103 -6.81 6.03 13.12
N GLY A 104 -6.25 5.90 14.33
CA GLY A 104 -4.80 5.98 14.55
C GLY A 104 -4.03 4.84 13.86
N ALA A 105 -4.51 3.61 14.01
CA ALA A 105 -3.96 2.44 13.33
C ALA A 105 -4.05 2.57 11.81
N SER A 106 -5.21 3.00 11.30
CA SER A 106 -5.43 3.24 9.87
C SER A 106 -4.49 4.29 9.31
N GLY A 107 -4.28 5.41 10.03
CA GLY A 107 -3.31 6.43 9.64
C GLY A 107 -1.89 5.87 9.55
N ALA A 108 -1.48 5.03 10.50
CA ALA A 108 -0.16 4.40 10.50
C ALA A 108 0.01 3.44 9.31
N ILE A 109 -1.01 2.64 9.01
CA ILE A 109 -1.03 1.75 7.84
C ILE A 109 -0.97 2.56 6.55
N ILE A 110 -1.73 3.65 6.43
CA ILE A 110 -1.73 4.52 5.24
C ILE A 110 -0.35 5.11 5.01
N ILE A 111 0.26 5.76 6.00
CA ILE A 111 1.55 6.43 5.79
C ILE A 111 2.67 5.43 5.47
N SER A 112 2.69 4.26 6.12
CA SER A 112 3.67 3.22 5.84
C SER A 112 3.45 2.57 4.47
N THR A 113 2.20 2.33 4.06
CA THR A 113 1.90 1.80 2.71
C THR A 113 2.18 2.83 1.63
N LEU A 114 1.87 4.11 1.88
CA LEU A 114 2.19 5.22 0.99
C LEU A 114 3.69 5.36 0.78
N TYR A 115 4.49 5.21 1.83
CA TYR A 115 5.94 5.17 1.70
C TYR A 115 6.38 4.09 0.69
N VAL A 116 5.89 2.86 0.84
CA VAL A 116 6.28 1.74 -0.03
C VAL A 116 5.80 1.99 -1.47
N ALA A 117 4.60 2.53 -1.64
CA ALA A 117 4.05 2.91 -2.94
C ALA A 117 4.87 4.02 -3.63
N LEU A 118 5.36 5.02 -2.89
CA LEU A 118 6.21 6.08 -3.44
C LEU A 118 7.58 5.54 -3.88
N VAL A 119 8.15 4.59 -3.13
CA VAL A 119 9.37 3.90 -3.55
C VAL A 119 9.13 3.12 -4.84
N PHE A 120 8.01 2.39 -4.94
CA PHE A 120 7.63 1.69 -6.16
C PHE A 120 7.48 2.65 -7.35
N LEU A 121 6.81 3.79 -7.17
CA LEU A 121 6.65 4.78 -8.23
C LEU A 121 7.99 5.37 -8.71
N LEU A 122 8.94 5.58 -7.79
CA LEU A 122 10.30 6.00 -8.18
C LEU A 122 11.02 4.89 -8.94
N VAL A 123 10.87 3.63 -8.55
CA VAL A 123 11.45 2.48 -9.28
C VAL A 123 10.83 2.33 -10.67
N ASP A 124 9.52 2.53 -10.83
CA ASP A 124 8.84 2.53 -12.14
C ASP A 124 9.36 3.66 -13.04
N LEU A 125 9.58 4.87 -12.50
CA LEU A 125 10.15 6.00 -13.26
C LEU A 125 11.60 5.76 -13.73
N GLN A 126 12.33 4.83 -13.10
CA GLN A 126 13.69 4.48 -13.50
C GLN A 126 13.70 3.56 -14.74
N ASP A 127 12.55 2.98 -15.09
CA ASP A 127 12.36 1.90 -16.09
C ASP A 127 13.24 0.65 -15.83
N VAL A 128 12.93 -0.43 -16.54
CA VAL A 128 13.67 -1.71 -16.40
C VAL A 128 15.03 -1.66 -17.09
N PHE A 129 16.07 -2.14 -16.40
CA PHE A 129 17.40 -2.31 -16.96
C PHE A 129 17.48 -3.50 -17.94
N GLN A 130 16.96 -3.36 -19.17
CA GLN A 130 17.09 -4.39 -20.20
C GLN A 130 18.51 -4.55 -20.79
N THR A 131 19.38 -3.53 -20.71
CA THR A 131 20.76 -3.57 -21.26
C THR A 131 21.67 -2.53 -20.58
N VAL A 132 22.99 -2.79 -20.51
CA VAL A 132 24.04 -1.89 -19.94
C VAL A 132 24.07 -0.47 -20.54
N ARG A 133 23.42 -0.26 -21.70
CA ARG A 133 23.39 1.03 -22.42
C ARG A 133 22.15 1.90 -22.15
N ILE A 134 21.21 1.46 -21.32
CA ILE A 134 20.02 2.28 -21.02
C ILE A 134 20.46 3.48 -20.17
N PRO A 135 20.06 4.72 -20.53
CA PRO A 135 20.40 5.88 -19.74
C PRO A 135 19.77 5.76 -18.36
N LEU A 136 20.60 5.66 -17.33
CA LEU A 136 20.14 5.74 -15.94
C LEU A 136 19.38 7.07 -15.77
N HIS A 137 18.14 7.03 -15.27
CA HIS A 137 17.42 8.23 -14.88
C HIS A 137 18.08 8.87 -13.64
N ILE A 138 19.16 9.63 -13.87
CA ILE A 138 19.95 10.27 -12.81
C ILE A 138 19.07 11.14 -11.89
N PRO A 139 18.06 11.91 -12.37
CA PRO A 139 17.17 12.67 -11.49
C PRO A 139 16.44 11.80 -10.45
N VAL A 140 15.91 10.65 -10.87
CA VAL A 140 15.17 9.73 -9.98
C VAL A 140 16.11 9.20 -8.89
N LEU A 141 17.31 8.77 -9.28
CA LEU A 141 18.31 8.24 -8.34
C LEU A 141 18.80 9.33 -7.37
N THR A 142 19.08 10.53 -7.86
CA THR A 142 19.55 11.65 -7.03
C THR A 142 18.47 12.09 -6.04
N PHE A 143 17.25 12.37 -6.49
CA PHE A 143 16.17 12.79 -5.60
C PHE A 143 15.74 11.67 -4.65
N GLY A 144 15.66 10.41 -5.10
CA GLY A 144 15.34 9.27 -4.26
C GLY A 144 16.36 9.05 -3.14
N ILE A 145 17.65 8.97 -3.48
CA ILE A 145 18.74 8.78 -2.50
C ILE A 145 18.82 9.99 -1.56
N LEU A 146 18.73 11.21 -2.10
CA LEU A 146 18.77 12.44 -1.31
C LEU A 146 17.61 12.50 -0.31
N SER A 147 16.39 12.10 -0.69
CA SER A 147 15.25 12.03 0.23
C SER A 147 15.45 11.02 1.35
N ILE A 148 16.02 9.84 1.05
CA ILE A 148 16.33 8.84 2.09
C ILE A 148 17.45 9.36 3.01
N LEU A 149 18.53 9.92 2.47
CA LEU A 149 19.65 10.46 3.25
C LEU A 149 19.22 11.64 4.13
N LEU A 150 18.47 12.60 3.58
CA LEU A 150 17.92 13.71 4.36
C LEU A 150 16.97 13.21 5.44
N GLY A 151 16.07 12.28 5.11
CA GLY A 151 15.16 11.71 6.08
C GLY A 151 15.88 10.95 7.20
N THR A 152 16.93 10.17 6.90
CA THR A 152 17.79 9.55 7.93
C THR A 152 18.51 10.59 8.78
N SER A 153 19.11 11.61 8.17
CA SER A 153 19.85 12.66 8.86
C SER A 153 18.94 13.44 9.82
N ILE A 154 17.77 13.88 9.36
CA ILE A 154 16.78 14.58 10.18
C ILE A 154 16.29 13.66 11.31
N SER A 155 16.08 12.38 11.03
CA SER A 155 15.60 11.43 12.05
C SER A 155 16.64 11.14 13.12
N LEU A 156 17.92 11.03 12.74
CA LEU A 156 19.04 10.90 13.66
C LEU A 156 19.20 12.17 14.50
N TRP A 157 19.09 13.35 13.88
CA TRP A 157 19.09 14.62 14.61
C TRP A 157 17.94 14.66 15.63
N CYS A 158 16.71 14.38 15.20
CA CYS A 158 15.55 14.38 16.08
C CYS A 158 15.67 13.36 17.22
N ASN A 159 16.27 12.20 16.94
CA ASN A 159 16.52 11.17 17.94
C ASN A 159 17.55 11.62 18.97
N TYR A 160 18.68 12.19 18.53
CA TYR A 160 19.77 12.62 19.40
C TYR A 160 19.41 13.85 20.27
N PHE A 161 18.83 14.89 19.68
CA PHE A 161 18.57 16.16 20.38
C PHE A 161 17.25 16.20 21.14
N TYR A 162 16.19 15.58 20.62
CA TYR A 162 14.84 15.67 21.20
C TYR A 162 14.38 14.36 21.84
N GLY A 163 15.16 13.28 21.77
CA GLY A 163 14.79 11.97 22.30
C GLY A 163 13.61 11.33 21.58
N PHE A 164 13.29 11.76 20.36
CA PHE A 164 12.19 11.19 19.58
C PHE A 164 12.54 9.79 19.08
N VAL A 165 11.54 8.91 18.98
CA VAL A 165 11.75 7.53 18.52
C VAL A 165 12.09 7.51 17.03
N PHE A 166 13.27 6.98 16.70
CA PHE A 166 13.80 6.95 15.33
C PHE A 166 12.83 6.35 14.30
N SER A 167 12.20 5.20 14.59
CA SER A 167 11.26 4.54 13.68
C SER A 167 10.12 5.48 13.23
N SER A 168 9.56 6.24 14.17
CA SER A 168 8.44 7.11 13.90
C SER A 168 8.84 8.40 13.21
N THR A 169 9.94 9.03 13.61
CA THR A 169 10.44 10.22 12.92
C THR A 169 10.89 9.89 11.50
N TRP A 170 11.54 8.74 11.31
CA TRP A 170 12.01 8.30 10.00
C TRP A 170 10.88 8.13 9.01
N ILE A 171 9.83 7.39 9.34
CA ILE A 171 8.69 7.21 8.42
C ILE A 171 7.96 8.53 8.17
N CYS A 172 7.68 9.31 9.23
CA CYS A 172 6.94 10.56 9.09
C CYS A 172 7.69 11.64 8.29
N VAL A 173 9.03 11.66 8.34
CA VAL A 173 9.85 12.64 7.61
C VAL A 173 10.20 12.14 6.20
N THR A 174 10.56 10.87 6.04
CA THR A 174 10.96 10.33 4.72
C THR A 174 9.80 10.24 3.75
N THR A 175 8.61 9.88 4.19
CA THR A 175 7.44 9.73 3.30
C THR A 175 7.10 11.01 2.53
N PRO A 176 6.96 12.19 3.16
CA PRO A 176 6.73 13.43 2.42
C PRO A 176 7.94 13.84 1.57
N LEU A 177 9.17 13.57 2.00
CA LEU A 177 10.37 13.80 1.18
C LEU A 177 10.38 12.94 -0.08
N LEU A 178 9.93 11.68 0.00
CA LEU A 178 9.77 10.80 -1.16
C LEU A 178 8.67 11.30 -2.10
N ALA A 179 7.56 11.82 -1.56
CA ALA A 179 6.51 12.42 -2.37
C ALA A 179 7.03 13.65 -3.14
N VAL A 180 7.81 14.51 -2.49
CA VAL A 180 8.48 15.64 -3.14
C VAL A 180 9.48 15.15 -4.19
N ALA A 181 10.30 14.13 -3.88
CA ALA A 181 11.23 13.54 -4.85
C ALA A 181 10.51 12.97 -6.07
N TYR A 182 9.38 12.30 -5.90
CA TYR A 182 8.57 11.78 -7.00
C TYR A 182 8.04 12.92 -7.88
N ILE A 183 7.44 13.97 -7.29
CA ILE A 183 6.94 15.13 -8.03
C ILE A 183 8.06 15.84 -8.80
N LEU A 184 9.22 16.02 -8.17
CA LEU A 184 10.39 16.62 -8.83
C LEU A 184 10.89 15.73 -9.98
N SER A 185 10.95 14.41 -9.76
CA SER A 185 11.42 13.47 -10.79
C SER A 185 10.52 13.44 -12.02
N LEU A 186 9.20 13.69 -11.87
CA LEU A 186 8.28 13.79 -13.00
C LEU A 186 8.55 14.99 -13.93
N ASN A 187 9.38 15.96 -13.53
CA ASN A 187 9.71 17.11 -14.37
C ASN A 187 10.95 16.89 -15.24
N PHE A 188 11.75 15.86 -14.97
CA PHE A 188 13.06 15.66 -15.59
C PHE A 188 13.14 14.30 -16.29
N SER A 189 13.70 14.29 -17.49
CA SER A 189 14.06 13.07 -18.23
C SER A 189 15.42 12.54 -17.74
N ALA A 190 15.90 11.42 -18.28
CA ALA A 190 17.15 10.80 -17.84
C ALA A 190 18.39 11.73 -17.86
N ASP A 191 18.44 12.67 -18.83
CA ASP A 191 19.55 13.62 -19.02
C ASP A 191 19.36 14.98 -18.29
N PHE A 192 18.48 15.05 -17.27
CA PHE A 192 18.06 16.33 -16.65
C PHE A 192 17.38 17.33 -17.61
N THR A 193 16.94 16.87 -18.78
CA THR A 193 16.13 17.69 -19.68
C THR A 193 14.71 17.81 -19.12
N SER A 194 14.20 19.03 -19.04
CA SER A 194 12.86 19.27 -18.51
C SER A 194 11.80 18.82 -19.52
N HIS A 195 10.77 18.12 -19.03
CA HIS A 195 9.59 17.78 -19.79
C HIS A 195 8.32 18.08 -18.96
N PRO A 196 7.18 18.33 -19.61
CA PRO A 196 5.94 18.60 -18.89
C PRO A 196 5.49 17.36 -18.10
N ILE A 197 5.08 17.59 -16.84
CA ILE A 197 4.74 16.55 -15.85
C ILE A 197 3.74 15.50 -16.35
N TRP A 198 2.85 15.92 -17.26
CA TRP A 198 1.77 15.11 -17.81
C TRP A 198 2.24 13.97 -18.71
N VAL A 199 3.48 14.03 -19.22
CA VAL A 199 4.03 12.99 -20.09
C VAL A 199 4.51 11.79 -19.28
N ALA A 200 5.15 12.01 -18.12
CA ALA A 200 5.60 10.94 -17.24
C ALA A 200 4.53 10.46 -16.25
N PHE A 201 3.50 11.27 -15.99
CA PHE A 201 2.46 10.90 -15.04
C PHE A 201 1.53 9.81 -15.56
N ARG A 202 1.63 8.60 -14.98
CA ARG A 202 0.74 7.46 -15.25
C ARG A 202 -0.43 7.43 -14.26
N PRO A 203 -1.64 7.88 -14.63
CA PRO A 203 -2.78 7.92 -13.69
C PRO A 203 -3.25 6.52 -13.27
N ASP A 204 -3.02 5.50 -14.09
CA ASP A 204 -3.49 4.14 -13.82
C ASP A 204 -2.74 3.49 -12.64
N LEU A 205 -1.46 3.81 -12.45
CA LEU A 205 -0.70 3.35 -11.28
C LEU A 205 -1.24 3.99 -9.99
N TRP A 206 -1.61 5.27 -10.02
CA TRP A 206 -2.21 5.93 -8.86
C TRP A 206 -3.58 5.34 -8.50
N LYS A 207 -4.42 4.99 -9.50
CA LYS A 207 -5.68 4.27 -9.26
C LYS A 207 -5.41 2.92 -8.59
N ALA A 208 -4.42 2.16 -9.07
CA ALA A 208 -4.02 0.88 -8.48
C ALA A 208 -3.54 1.05 -7.03
N ILE A 209 -2.67 2.02 -6.75
CA ILE A 209 -2.15 2.31 -5.40
C ILE A 209 -3.29 2.70 -4.45
N ILE A 210 -4.22 3.56 -4.88
CA ILE A 210 -5.38 3.94 -4.06
C ILE A 210 -6.23 2.70 -3.76
N SER A 211 -6.48 1.84 -4.74
CA SER A 211 -7.20 0.58 -4.54
C SER A 211 -6.49 -0.35 -3.55
N ILE A 212 -5.16 -0.45 -3.64
CA ILE A 212 -4.34 -1.22 -2.69
C ILE A 212 -4.48 -0.64 -1.27
N ILE A 213 -4.37 0.67 -1.09
CA ILE A 213 -4.51 1.32 0.23
C ILE A 213 -5.90 1.02 0.82
N VAL A 214 -6.96 1.13 0.02
CA VAL A 214 -8.33 0.82 0.46
C VAL A 214 -8.44 -0.66 0.84
N SER A 215 -7.91 -1.57 0.02
CA SER A 215 -7.94 -3.01 0.33
C SER A 215 -7.16 -3.34 1.61
N VAL A 216 -6.00 -2.73 1.81
CA VAL A 216 -5.17 -2.91 3.01
C VAL A 216 -5.88 -2.37 4.26
N LEU A 217 -6.61 -1.25 4.14
CA LEU A 217 -7.45 -0.73 5.23
C LEU A 217 -8.61 -1.67 5.58
N ILE A 218 -9.26 -2.27 4.57
CA ILE A 218 -10.30 -3.28 4.78
C ILE A 218 -9.71 -4.47 5.54
N LEU A 219 -8.58 -5.02 5.08
CA LEU A 219 -7.88 -6.10 5.78
C LEU A 219 -7.45 -5.69 7.19
N GLY A 220 -6.98 -4.46 7.38
CA GLY A 220 -6.64 -3.90 8.68
C GLY A 220 -7.85 -3.81 9.62
N SER A 221 -9.02 -3.42 9.12
CA SER A 221 -10.26 -3.39 9.92
C SER A 221 -10.65 -4.78 10.42
N VAL A 222 -10.54 -5.80 9.57
CA VAL A 222 -10.82 -7.18 9.95
C VAL A 222 -9.75 -7.70 10.92
N ALA A 223 -8.47 -7.40 10.68
CA ALA A 223 -7.38 -7.79 11.57
C ALA A 223 -7.55 -7.17 12.97
N ILE A 224 -7.99 -5.91 13.07
CA ILE A 224 -8.29 -5.22 14.33
C ILE A 224 -9.47 -5.87 15.04
N ALA A 225 -10.53 -6.25 14.31
CA ALA A 225 -11.67 -6.94 14.89
C ALA A 225 -11.30 -8.34 15.43
N VAL A 226 -10.47 -9.07 14.69
CA VAL A 226 -10.01 -10.42 15.05
C VAL A 226 -9.00 -10.36 16.20
N SER A 227 -8.15 -9.32 16.28
CA SER A 227 -7.14 -9.16 17.33
C SER A 227 -7.73 -8.93 18.72
N ALA A 228 -9.01 -8.57 18.81
CA ALA A 228 -9.72 -8.49 20.08
C ALA A 228 -9.96 -9.86 20.74
N ARG A 229 -9.90 -10.97 19.98
CA ARG A 229 -10.21 -12.32 20.48
C ARG A 229 -9.07 -13.32 20.28
N LEU A 230 -8.27 -13.17 19.23
CA LEU A 230 -7.20 -14.10 18.90
C LEU A 230 -5.82 -13.60 19.35
N SER A 231 -4.87 -14.52 19.49
CA SER A 231 -3.45 -14.20 19.65
C SER A 231 -2.87 -13.58 18.36
N GLN A 232 -1.68 -12.98 18.43
CA GLN A 232 -1.00 -12.42 17.25
C GLN A 232 -0.78 -13.44 16.13
N LEU A 233 -0.56 -14.72 16.46
CA LEU A 233 -0.48 -15.77 15.44
C LEU A 233 -1.86 -16.08 14.85
N GLY A 234 -2.90 -16.05 15.68
CA GLY A 234 -4.28 -16.27 15.23
C GLY A 234 -4.79 -15.15 14.32
N THR A 235 -4.45 -13.89 14.59
CA THR A 235 -4.80 -12.75 13.72
C THR A 235 -4.11 -12.84 12.37
N LEU A 236 -2.83 -13.21 12.36
CA LEU A 236 -2.07 -13.44 11.14
C LEU A 236 -2.71 -14.54 10.30
N LEU A 237 -2.97 -15.72 10.89
CA LEU A 237 -3.59 -16.83 10.18
C LEU A 237 -4.98 -16.48 9.64
N ALA A 238 -5.82 -15.84 10.46
CA ALA A 238 -7.16 -15.44 10.04
C ALA A 238 -7.13 -14.43 8.87
N THR A 239 -6.22 -13.47 8.91
CA THR A 239 -6.09 -12.46 7.84
C THR A 239 -5.52 -13.08 6.56
N PHE A 240 -4.58 -14.02 6.68
CA PHE A 240 -4.08 -14.79 5.54
C PHE A 240 -5.18 -15.64 4.90
N ILE A 241 -5.98 -16.35 5.70
CA ILE A 241 -7.12 -17.13 5.19
C ILE A 241 -8.10 -16.21 4.46
N LEU A 242 -8.46 -15.08 5.06
CA LEU A 242 -9.35 -14.11 4.43
C LEU A 242 -8.79 -13.60 3.10
N PHE A 243 -7.49 -13.31 3.04
CA PHE A 243 -6.83 -12.90 1.82
C PHE A 243 -6.89 -13.98 0.73
N PHE A 244 -6.57 -15.22 1.05
CA PHE A 244 -6.63 -16.33 0.08
C PHE A 244 -8.06 -16.58 -0.40
N VAL A 245 -9.05 -16.53 0.49
CA VAL A 245 -10.47 -16.60 0.11
C VAL A 245 -10.84 -15.43 -0.80
N GLY A 246 -10.34 -14.22 -0.51
CA GLY A 246 -10.52 -13.04 -1.36
C GLY A 246 -9.93 -13.22 -2.75
N MET A 247 -8.72 -13.77 -2.87
CA MET A 247 -8.12 -14.07 -4.19
C MET A 247 -8.91 -15.12 -4.98
N MET A 248 -9.58 -16.05 -4.30
CA MET A 248 -10.45 -17.05 -4.95
C MET A 248 -11.88 -16.55 -5.16
N SER A 249 -12.17 -15.28 -4.88
CA SER A 249 -13.53 -14.71 -4.98
C SER A 249 -14.12 -14.86 -6.38
N ASP A 250 -13.36 -14.62 -7.44
CA ASP A 250 -13.87 -14.79 -8.81
C ASP A 250 -14.19 -16.25 -9.15
N ALA A 251 -13.41 -17.18 -8.63
CA ALA A 251 -13.67 -18.60 -8.82
C ALA A 251 -14.91 -19.07 -8.07
N TRP A 252 -15.16 -18.52 -6.88
CA TRP A 252 -16.24 -18.94 -5.98
C TRP A 252 -17.55 -18.18 -6.19
N PHE A 253 -17.49 -16.89 -6.51
CA PHE A 253 -18.64 -15.99 -6.66
C PHE A 253 -18.79 -15.47 -8.09
N GLY A 254 -17.70 -15.28 -8.84
CA GLY A 254 -17.74 -14.76 -10.21
C GLY A 254 -18.39 -15.73 -11.20
N LYS A 255 -17.99 -17.01 -11.20
CA LYS A 255 -18.62 -18.01 -12.09
C LYS A 255 -20.13 -18.17 -11.84
N PRO A 256 -20.60 -18.39 -10.59
CA PRO A 256 -22.04 -18.47 -10.34
C PRO A 256 -22.81 -17.21 -10.72
N ALA A 257 -22.22 -16.02 -10.49
CA ALA A 257 -22.86 -14.77 -10.88
C ALA A 257 -23.01 -14.63 -12.39
N TYR A 258 -21.97 -14.99 -13.15
CA TYR A 258 -22.01 -15.00 -14.61
C TYR A 258 -23.03 -16.01 -15.16
N ASP A 259 -23.09 -17.21 -14.57
CA ASP A 259 -24.07 -18.22 -14.94
C ASP A 259 -25.51 -17.72 -14.69
N ILE A 260 -25.74 -17.03 -13.56
CA ILE A 260 -27.03 -16.41 -13.27
C ILE A 260 -27.32 -15.31 -14.30
N GLU A 261 -26.37 -14.41 -14.57
CA GLU A 261 -26.54 -13.33 -15.56
C GLU A 261 -26.94 -13.89 -16.93
N GLN A 262 -26.27 -14.95 -17.40
CA GLN A 262 -26.64 -15.62 -18.66
C GLN A 262 -28.06 -16.19 -18.62
N ILE A 263 -28.47 -16.85 -17.54
CA ILE A 263 -29.85 -17.38 -17.40
C ILE A 263 -30.88 -16.25 -17.45
N TRP A 264 -30.59 -15.10 -16.85
CA TRP A 264 -31.49 -13.93 -16.87
C TRP A 264 -31.55 -13.29 -18.25
N LEU A 265 -30.42 -13.17 -18.95
CA LEU A 265 -30.35 -12.67 -20.33
C LEU A 265 -31.12 -13.58 -21.29
N ASP A 266 -30.94 -14.90 -21.21
CA ASP A 266 -31.67 -15.86 -22.03
C ASP A 266 -33.19 -15.74 -21.84
N ARG A 267 -33.65 -15.56 -20.60
CA ARG A 267 -35.07 -15.33 -20.30
C ARG A 267 -35.56 -14.00 -20.87
N ALA A 268 -34.77 -12.93 -20.75
CA ALA A 268 -35.13 -11.62 -21.27
C ALA A 268 -35.20 -11.58 -22.80
N VAL A 269 -34.35 -12.35 -23.49
CA VAL A 269 -34.42 -12.55 -24.95
C VAL A 269 -35.70 -13.29 -25.33
N LEU A 270 -36.06 -14.35 -24.60
CA LEU A 270 -37.29 -15.11 -24.84
C LEU A 270 -38.56 -14.27 -24.64
N ASP A 271 -38.56 -13.37 -23.66
CA ASP A 271 -39.67 -12.45 -23.39
C ASP A 271 -39.68 -11.22 -24.31
N GLY A 272 -38.74 -11.13 -25.27
CA GLY A 272 -38.61 -10.02 -26.22
C GLY A 272 -38.13 -8.70 -25.61
N GLY A 273 -37.61 -8.73 -24.39
CA GLY A 273 -37.13 -7.56 -23.64
C GLY A 273 -35.64 -7.26 -23.80
N ALA A 274 -34.87 -8.14 -24.46
CA ALA A 274 -33.44 -7.97 -24.72
C ALA A 274 -33.09 -8.27 -26.18
N GLU A 275 -32.35 -7.36 -26.80
CA GLU A 275 -31.76 -7.55 -28.13
C GLU A 275 -30.32 -8.03 -27.96
N ILE A 276 -29.95 -9.12 -28.65
CA ILE A 276 -28.58 -9.65 -28.61
C ILE A 276 -27.69 -8.71 -29.44
N VAL A 277 -27.04 -7.77 -28.78
CA VAL A 277 -25.96 -6.98 -29.39
C VAL A 277 -24.67 -7.78 -29.25
N GLU A 278 -24.20 -8.37 -30.35
CA GLU A 278 -22.88 -9.02 -30.42
C GLU A 278 -21.79 -7.98 -30.15
N HIS A 279 -21.31 -7.91 -28.91
CA HIS A 279 -20.06 -7.22 -28.61
C HIS A 279 -18.90 -8.16 -28.94
N GLU A 280 -18.45 -8.13 -30.19
CA GLU A 280 -17.18 -8.72 -30.59
C GLU A 280 -16.05 -7.96 -29.88
N ARG A 281 -15.56 -8.49 -28.75
CA ARG A 281 -14.31 -8.02 -28.15
C ARG A 281 -13.16 -8.50 -29.02
N VAL A 282 -12.90 -7.79 -30.11
CA VAL A 282 -11.67 -7.96 -30.88
C VAL A 282 -10.53 -7.40 -30.02
N MET A 283 -9.74 -8.28 -29.39
CA MET A 283 -8.41 -7.90 -28.94
C MET A 283 -7.56 -7.64 -30.18
N LEU A 284 -7.55 -6.39 -30.64
CA LEU A 284 -6.55 -5.95 -31.60
C LEU A 284 -5.20 -5.98 -30.89
N LYS A 285 -4.40 -7.00 -31.19
CA LYS A 285 -2.97 -6.99 -30.86
C LYS A 285 -2.34 -5.87 -31.69
N THR A 286 -2.19 -4.69 -31.11
CA THR A 286 -1.44 -3.59 -31.72
C THR A 286 0.05 -3.96 -31.67
N ASN A 287 0.49 -4.82 -32.59
CA ASN A 287 1.90 -4.86 -32.97
C ASN A 287 2.17 -3.55 -33.69
N GLY A 288 2.95 -2.67 -33.06
CA GLY A 288 3.30 -1.37 -33.59
C GLY A 288 4.32 -1.46 -34.74
N ASP A 289 3.89 -2.00 -35.89
CA ASP A 289 4.63 -1.89 -37.14
C ASP A 289 3.82 -1.04 -38.14
N THR A 290 4.02 0.28 -38.05
CA THR A 290 3.98 1.21 -39.19
C THR A 290 4.95 2.34 -38.93
#